data_AF-B1Y9Y3-F1
#
_entry.id   AF-B1Y9Y3-F1
#
_cell.length_a   1.000
_cell.length_b   1.000
_cell.length_c   1.000
_cell.angle_alpha   90.00
_cell.angle_beta   90.00
_cell.angle_gamma   90.00
#
_symmetry.space_group_name_H-M   'P 1'
#
loop_
_entity.id
_entity.type
_entity.pdbx_description
1 polymer ?
#
loop_
_entity_poly.entity_id
_entity_poly.type
_entity_poly.pdbx_seq_one_letter_code
_entity_poly.pdbx_strand_id
1 'polypeptide(L)'
;MPQDIKTNVFSVVEGVLLIRELEGAPYELVDILRFEKGRRYIYKLPAGDREYYIHVVSLRDAVYVELWHPSYAVPLLVFRVSDRDEMSRLFILLKSLAAALR
;
A
#
# COMPACT_ATOMS: atom_id res chain seq x y z
N MET A 1 19.11 -9.48 -25.90
CA MET A 1 18.56 -10.03 -24.64
C MET A 1 17.30 -9.26 -24.30
N PRO A 2 16.12 -9.90 -24.18
CA PRO A 2 14.91 -9.17 -23.82
C PRO A 2 14.91 -8.86 -22.31
N GLN A 3 14.64 -7.61 -21.97
CA GLN A 3 14.61 -7.08 -20.59
C GLN A 3 13.33 -7.49 -19.82
N ASP A 4 12.46 -8.30 -20.43
CA ASP A 4 11.07 -8.48 -20.01
C ASP A 4 10.86 -9.49 -18.86
N ILE A 5 11.90 -10.23 -18.45
CA ILE A 5 11.75 -11.28 -17.42
C ILE A 5 11.92 -10.72 -16.00
N LYS A 6 12.61 -9.58 -15.81
CA LYS A 6 12.89 -9.03 -14.48
C LYS A 6 11.73 -8.25 -13.86
N THR A 7 10.85 -7.70 -14.68
CA THR A 7 9.73 -6.85 -14.21
C THR A 7 8.61 -7.66 -13.53
N ASN A 8 8.47 -8.94 -13.90
CA ASN A 8 7.32 -9.77 -13.51
C ASN A 8 7.46 -10.45 -12.14
N VAL A 9 8.69 -10.60 -11.64
CA VAL A 9 8.96 -11.21 -10.31
C VAL A 9 8.92 -10.15 -9.21
N PHE A 10 9.15 -8.90 -9.58
CA PHE A 10 9.32 -7.80 -8.65
C PHE A 10 8.00 -7.42 -7.95
N SER A 11 6.91 -7.24 -8.71
CA SER A 11 5.60 -6.82 -8.19
C SER A 11 5.01 -7.75 -7.13
N VAL A 12 5.17 -9.07 -7.29
CA VAL A 12 4.62 -10.08 -6.38
C VAL A 12 5.39 -10.13 -5.06
N VAL A 13 6.73 -10.10 -5.12
CA VAL A 13 7.57 -10.14 -3.92
C VAL A 13 7.42 -8.86 -3.12
N GLU A 14 7.37 -7.71 -3.79
CA GLU A 14 7.23 -6.41 -3.14
C GLU A 14 5.86 -6.23 -2.49
N GLY A 15 4.78 -6.66 -3.16
CA GLY A 15 3.45 -6.66 -2.56
C GLY A 15 3.40 -7.47 -1.26
N VAL A 16 4.06 -8.63 -1.22
CA VAL A 16 4.15 -9.48 -0.01
C VAL A 16 4.98 -8.82 1.10
N LEU A 17 6.11 -8.20 0.76
CA LEU A 17 6.93 -7.48 1.74
C LEU A 17 6.19 -6.27 2.32
N LEU A 18 5.49 -5.53 1.48
CA LEU A 18 4.67 -4.40 1.87
C LEU A 18 3.55 -4.81 2.84
N ILE A 19 2.83 -5.88 2.50
CA ILE A 19 1.79 -6.47 3.36
C ILE A 19 2.38 -6.87 4.73
N ARG A 20 3.52 -7.58 4.74
CA ARG A 20 4.16 -8.03 5.98
C ARG A 20 4.62 -6.89 6.88
N GLU A 21 5.16 -5.82 6.30
CA GLU A 21 5.57 -4.64 7.07
C GLU A 21 4.34 -3.93 7.66
N LEU A 22 3.23 -3.85 6.90
CA LEU A 22 1.98 -3.29 7.40
C LEU A 22 1.36 -4.14 8.52
N GLU A 23 1.44 -5.47 8.42
CA GLU A 23 1.04 -6.41 9.47
C GLU A 23 1.90 -6.29 10.75
N GLY A 24 3.16 -5.86 10.62
CA GLY A 24 4.05 -5.60 11.76
C GLY A 24 3.88 -4.21 12.40
N ALA A 25 3.07 -3.35 11.81
CA ALA A 25 2.80 -1.99 12.26
C ALA A 25 1.40 -1.94 12.94
N PRO A 26 1.02 -0.83 13.62
CA PRO A 26 -0.28 -0.75 14.28
C PRO A 26 -1.44 -0.54 13.28
N TYR A 27 -1.33 -1.05 12.05
CA TYR A 27 -2.39 -0.97 11.06
C TYR A 27 -3.26 -2.23 11.13
N GLU A 28 -4.58 -2.05 11.11
CA GLU A 28 -5.52 -3.17 11.17
C GLU A 28 -5.97 -3.54 9.75
N LEU A 29 -5.75 -4.78 9.31
CA LEU A 29 -6.31 -5.26 8.05
C LEU A 29 -7.82 -5.46 8.20
N VAL A 30 -8.62 -4.66 7.49
CA VAL A 30 -10.09 -4.68 7.59
C VAL A 30 -10.76 -5.42 6.45
N ASP A 31 -10.15 -5.46 5.26
CA ASP A 31 -10.75 -6.16 4.10
C ASP A 31 -9.70 -6.57 3.04
N ILE A 32 -10.04 -7.58 2.25
CA ILE A 32 -9.30 -8.01 1.06
C ILE A 32 -10.27 -8.20 -0.11
N LEU A 33 -10.21 -7.30 -1.08
CA LEU A 33 -10.99 -7.40 -2.31
C LEU A 33 -10.17 -8.11 -3.39
N ARG A 34 -10.77 -9.12 -4.03
CA ARG A 34 -10.17 -9.84 -5.16
C ARG A 34 -10.88 -9.45 -6.45
N PHE A 35 -10.12 -9.21 -7.50
CA PHE A 35 -10.63 -8.90 -8.83
C PHE A 35 -9.76 -9.57 -9.90
N GLU A 36 -10.24 -9.60 -11.14
CA GLU A 36 -9.68 -10.40 -12.25
C GLU A 36 -8.16 -10.20 -12.44
N LYS A 37 -7.67 -8.99 -12.19
CA LYS A 37 -6.28 -8.57 -12.43
C LYS A 37 -5.46 -8.31 -11.17
N GLY A 38 -5.98 -8.60 -9.98
CA GLY A 38 -5.27 -8.26 -8.76
C GLY A 38 -6.06 -8.40 -7.45
N ARG A 39 -5.48 -7.79 -6.41
CA ARG A 39 -6.05 -7.75 -5.07
C ARG A 39 -5.89 -6.35 -4.48
N ARG A 40 -6.86 -5.93 -3.67
CA ARG A 40 -6.77 -4.73 -2.85
C ARG A 40 -6.86 -5.14 -1.38
N TYR A 41 -5.85 -4.78 -0.61
CA TYR A 41 -5.80 -4.97 0.83
C TYR A 41 -6.10 -3.63 1.49
N ILE A 42 -7.04 -3.59 2.41
CA ILE A 42 -7.50 -2.36 3.06
C ILE A 42 -7.08 -2.41 4.51
N TYR A 43 -6.24 -1.46 4.92
CA TYR A 43 -5.77 -1.32 6.29
C TYR A 43 -6.34 -0.05 6.92
N LYS A 44 -6.80 -0.12 8.16
CA LYS A 44 -7.16 1.05 8.96
C LYS A 44 -5.90 1.64 9.60
N LEU A 45 -5.72 2.94 9.43
CA LEU A 45 -4.65 3.72 10.04
C LEU A 45 -5.15 4.29 11.38
N PRO A 46 -4.51 3.96 12.52
CA PRO A 46 -4.85 4.59 13.80
C PRO A 46 -4.37 6.05 13.82
N ALA A 47 -5.33 6.97 13.74
CA ALA A 47 -5.12 8.41 13.58
C ALA A 47 -5.98 9.21 14.58
N GLY A 48 -5.87 8.87 15.87
CA GLY A 48 -6.65 9.51 16.94
C GLY A 48 -8.16 9.35 16.72
N ASP A 49 -8.89 10.48 16.72
CA ASP A 49 -10.33 10.53 16.44
C ASP A 49 -10.66 10.50 14.93
N ARG A 50 -9.64 10.55 14.06
CA ARG A 50 -9.83 10.54 12.61
C ARG A 50 -9.62 9.14 12.06
N GLU A 51 -10.40 8.80 11.04
CA GLU A 51 -10.28 7.53 10.34
C GLU A 51 -9.63 7.73 8.98
N TYR A 52 -8.56 6.98 8.74
CA TYR A 52 -7.90 6.90 7.44
C TYR A 52 -7.66 5.44 7.09
N TYR A 53 -7.56 5.19 5.79
CA TYR A 53 -7.33 3.86 5.26
C TYR A 53 -6.15 3.86 4.30
N ILE A 54 -5.33 2.83 4.39
CA ILE A 54 -4.24 2.55 3.45
C ILE A 54 -4.71 1.39 2.58
N HIS A 55 -4.88 1.63 1.28
CA HIS A 55 -5.20 0.57 0.33
C HIS A 55 -3.93 0.15 -0.41
N VAL A 56 -3.56 -1.11 -0.29
CA VAL A 56 -2.51 -1.71 -1.12
C VAL A 56 -3.18 -2.41 -2.30
N VAL A 57 -3.00 -1.87 -3.50
CA VAL A 57 -3.53 -2.43 -4.74
C VAL A 57 -2.41 -3.15 -5.47
N SER A 58 -2.42 -4.48 -5.39
CA SER A 58 -1.50 -5.35 -6.09
C SER A 58 -2.12 -5.78 -7.41
N LEU A 59 -1.54 -5.30 -8.52
CA LEU A 59 -1.81 -5.73 -9.88
C LEU A 59 -0.71 -6.71 -10.33
N ARG A 60 -0.89 -7.32 -11.51
CA ARG A 60 0.11 -8.25 -12.07
C ARG A 60 1.50 -7.63 -12.22
N ASP A 61 1.56 -6.37 -12.63
CA ASP A 61 2.76 -5.66 -13.07
C ASP A 61 3.12 -4.44 -12.20
N ALA A 62 2.30 -4.13 -11.20
CA ALA A 62 2.49 -2.96 -10.36
C ALA A 62 1.84 -3.13 -8.99
N VAL A 63 2.42 -2.48 -7.99
CA VAL A 63 1.79 -2.29 -6.68
C VAL A 63 1.56 -0.80 -6.49
N TYR A 64 0.36 -0.44 -6.03
CA TYR A 64 0.01 0.91 -5.65
C TYR A 64 -0.36 0.96 -4.19
N VAL A 65 -0.06 2.09 -3.55
CA VAL A 65 -0.49 2.40 -2.19
C VAL A 65 -1.28 3.69 -2.22
N GLU A 66 -2.53 3.60 -1.81
CA GLU A 66 -3.48 4.71 -1.81
C GLU A 66 -3.81 5.09 -0.37
N LEU A 67 -3.83 6.39 -0.07
CA LEU A 67 -4.34 6.92 1.20
C LEU A 67 -5.77 7.41 1.01
N TRP A 68 -6.67 6.94 1.86
CA TRP A 68 -8.10 7.25 1.78
C TRP A 68 -8.60 7.89 3.08
N HIS A 69 -9.52 8.83 2.92
CA HIS A 69 -10.38 9.33 4.00
C HIS A 69 -11.82 8.90 3.70
N PRO A 70 -12.59 8.42 4.68
CA PRO A 70 -13.91 7.80 4.45
C PRO A 70 -14.92 8.73 3.75
N SER A 71 -14.77 10.04 3.93
CA SER A 71 -15.66 11.04 3.31
C SER A 71 -15.32 11.39 1.84
N TYR A 72 -14.29 10.81 1.25
CA TYR A 72 -13.82 11.15 -0.10
C TYR A 72 -14.10 10.00 -1.09
N ALA A 73 -14.51 10.36 -2.31
CA ALA A 73 -14.73 9.40 -3.40
C ALA A 73 -13.44 9.02 -4.16
N VAL A 74 -12.32 9.68 -3.85
CA VAL A 74 -11.01 9.50 -4.49
C VAL A 74 -9.91 9.45 -3.43
N PRO A 75 -8.77 8.79 -3.71
CA PRO A 75 -7.66 8.75 -2.79
C PRO A 75 -7.02 10.14 -2.63
N LEU A 76 -6.58 10.44 -1.41
CA LEU A 76 -5.84 11.67 -1.09
C LEU A 76 -4.43 11.64 -1.66
N LEU A 77 -3.78 10.48 -1.64
CA LEU A 77 -2.45 10.25 -2.17
C LEU A 77 -2.38 8.88 -2.83
N VAL A 78 -1.61 8.76 -3.90
CA VAL A 78 -1.36 7.50 -4.61
C VAL A 78 0.13 7.39 -4.89
N PHE A 79 0.73 6.28 -4.47
CA PHE A 79 2.13 5.96 -4.72
C PHE A 79 2.19 4.69 -5.55
N ARG A 80 2.93 4.73 -6.66
CA ARG A 80 3.36 3.51 -7.35
C ARG A 80 4.62 3.01 -6.64
N VAL A 81 4.66 1.72 -6.33
CA VAL A 81 5.84 1.06 -5.77
C VAL A 81 6.42 0.18 -6.87
N SER A 82 7.57 0.60 -7.40
CA SER A 82 8.27 -0.03 -8.51
C SER A 82 9.67 -0.50 -8.15
N ASP A 83 10.21 -0.05 -7.01
CA ASP A 83 11.45 -0.54 -6.42
C ASP A 83 11.48 -0.49 -4.87
N ARG A 84 12.51 -1.12 -4.29
CA ARG A 84 12.72 -1.16 -2.83
C ARG A 84 12.99 0.21 -2.22
N ASP A 85 13.56 1.14 -2.98
CA ASP A 85 13.86 2.48 -2.48
C ASP A 85 12.57 3.30 -2.37
N GLU A 86 11.67 3.17 -3.35
CA GLU A 86 10.31 3.72 -3.30
C GLU A 86 9.51 3.12 -2.15
N MET A 87 9.60 1.81 -1.93
CA MET A 87 8.97 1.15 -0.78
C MET A 87 9.50 1.70 0.55
N SER A 88 10.81 1.86 0.69
CA SER A 88 11.44 2.40 1.90
C SER A 88 10.98 3.84 2.18
N ARG A 89 10.93 4.68 1.13
CA ARG A 89 10.43 6.06 1.23
C ARG A 89 8.96 6.11 1.63
N LEU A 90 8.14 5.24 1.05
CA LEU A 90 6.73 5.11 1.40
C LEU A 90 6.56 4.79 2.89
N PHE A 91 7.33 3.84 3.43
CA PHE A 91 7.24 3.51 4.86
C PHE A 91 7.61 4.66 5.77
N ILE A 92 8.65 5.42 5.42
CA ILE A 92 9.02 6.63 6.16
C ILE A 92 7.85 7.62 6.15
N LEU A 93 7.24 7.85 4.99
CA LEU A 93 6.10 8.74 4.84
C LEU A 93 4.87 8.28 5.63
N LEU A 94 4.53 6.99 5.58
CA LEU A 94 3.42 6.43 6.34
C LEU A 94 3.64 6.55 7.86
N LYS A 95 4.87 6.31 8.34
CA LYS A 95 5.24 6.49 9.75
C LYS A 95 5.11 7.95 10.17
N SER A 96 5.59 8.89 9.34
CA SER A 96 5.46 10.33 9.59
C SER A 96 3.99 10.77 9.60
N LEU A 97 3.18 10.26 8.67
CA LEU A 97 1.75 10.55 8.60
C LEU A 97 1.01 10.02 9.83
N ALA A 98 1.27 8.76 10.21
CA ALA A 98 0.70 8.16 11.42
C ALA A 98 1.06 8.97 12.68
N ALA A 99 2.28 9.51 12.75
CA ALA A 99 2.70 10.37 13.86
C ALA A 99 2.02 11.75 13.84
N ALA A 100 1.81 12.34 12.66
CA ALA A 100 1.19 13.65 12.50
C ALA A 100 -0.34 13.64 12.70
N LEU A 101 -0.97 12.47 12.58
CA LEU A 101 -2.42 12.29 12.73
C LEU A 101 -2.85 11.78 14.11
N ARG A 102 -1.89 11.51 15.01
CA ARG A 102 -2.14 11.25 16.43
C ARG A 102 -2.30 12.55 17.20
#